data_AF-A0A3D6B0Y8-F1
#
_entry.id   AF-A0A3D6B0Y8-F1
#
_cell.length_a   1.000
_cell.length_b   1.000
_cell.length_c   1.000
_cell.angle_alpha   90.00
_cell.angle_beta   90.00
_cell.angle_gamma   90.00
#
_symmetry.space_group_name_H-M   'P 1'
#
loop_
_entity.id
_entity.type
_entity.pdbx_description
1 polymer ?
#
loop_
_entity_poly.entity_id
_entity_poly.type
_entity_poly.pdbx_seq_one_letter_code
_entity_poly.pdbx_strand_id
1 'polypeptide(L)'
;MFTWNDKYKFIFSDLGASDKVGVNDVGIGVFKKKPYIGLTKEILQNSTDAPDRTLPEGTPVRVRFELIYIDRDDIPDVEKLNSVIHKCYEYYPNGDDGVKLKTIQDAADRYLAQPGKVPVLKISDYNTTGLCGVLAEKGSKWSGLVRERSATNKTGGSSGSFGVGKFAPFTFSTLRTVFYSTKTVDNESAFQGKALLTTFKEEGILKNNIGLFADTTSENYDAVLNPDDIAPVFCRNEVGTDIFVLGFEKDQDWMEQTAISVIEYFFYSIFKGNLEVTVTEGDNVITITQGNLGEMITFFEQYCAEHMKDDVTFQYTAPVYWKLLYGSHKVIKEHFIY
;
A
#
# COMPACT_ATOMS: atom_id res chain seq x y z
N MET A 1 -8.93 23.11 6.50
CA MET A 1 -9.57 22.40 5.39
C MET A 1 -8.93 22.91 4.12
N PHE A 2 -8.21 22.03 3.44
CA PHE A 2 -7.61 22.33 2.15
C PHE A 2 -8.71 22.37 1.07
N THR A 3 -8.58 23.23 0.06
CA THR A 3 -9.53 23.30 -1.04
C THR A 3 -8.85 22.80 -2.30
N TRP A 4 -9.24 21.61 -2.75
CA TRP A 4 -8.77 21.04 -4.01
C TRP A 4 -9.26 21.87 -5.20
N ASN A 5 -8.39 22.07 -6.19
CA ASN A 5 -8.78 22.68 -7.44
C ASN A 5 -9.78 21.78 -8.18
N ASP A 6 -10.85 22.38 -8.73
CA ASP A 6 -11.92 21.66 -9.44
C ASP A 6 -11.48 20.93 -10.71
N LYS A 7 -10.27 21.21 -11.23
CA LYS A 7 -9.72 20.42 -12.33
C LYS A 7 -9.31 19.00 -11.91
N TYR A 8 -9.10 18.73 -10.63
CA TYR A 8 -8.76 17.40 -10.13
C TYR A 8 -10.00 16.66 -9.65
N LYS A 9 -10.31 15.52 -10.29
CA LYS A 9 -11.52 14.72 -10.00
C LYS A 9 -11.24 13.23 -10.13
N PHE A 10 -12.07 12.41 -9.50
CA PHE A 10 -12.13 10.98 -9.78
C PHE A 10 -12.83 10.75 -11.12
N ILE A 11 -12.06 10.27 -12.10
CA ILE A 11 -12.54 9.91 -13.44
C ILE A 11 -12.84 8.41 -13.47
N PHE A 12 -14.08 8.08 -13.83
CA PHE A 12 -14.53 6.74 -14.17
C PHE A 12 -14.97 6.73 -15.63
N SER A 13 -14.20 6.04 -16.49
CA SER A 13 -14.49 5.99 -17.92
C SER A 13 -15.80 5.29 -18.22
N ASP A 14 -16.41 5.63 -19.35
CA ASP A 14 -17.53 4.84 -19.87
C ASP A 14 -17.10 3.40 -20.12
N LEU A 15 -17.98 2.45 -19.78
CA LEU A 15 -17.68 1.03 -19.93
C LEU A 15 -17.50 0.66 -21.42
N GLY A 16 -18.34 1.24 -22.30
CA GLY A 16 -18.33 0.95 -23.73
C GLY A 16 -18.50 -0.55 -24.00
N ALA A 17 -17.58 -1.13 -24.77
CA ALA A 17 -17.56 -2.56 -25.12
C ALA A 17 -16.82 -3.43 -24.09
N SER A 18 -16.42 -2.89 -22.94
CA SER A 18 -15.68 -3.62 -21.91
C SER A 18 -16.59 -4.56 -21.11
N ASP A 19 -15.99 -5.59 -20.52
CA ASP A 19 -16.71 -6.50 -19.63
C ASP A 19 -17.20 -5.80 -18.35
N LYS A 20 -18.37 -6.22 -17.88
CA LYS A 20 -18.88 -5.80 -16.57
C LYS A 20 -18.08 -6.50 -15.47
N VAL A 21 -17.76 -5.77 -14.41
CA VAL A 21 -16.90 -6.25 -13.31
C VAL A 21 -17.69 -6.23 -12.00
N GLY A 22 -17.76 -7.40 -11.34
CA GLY A 22 -18.33 -7.57 -9.99
C GLY A 22 -17.30 -7.26 -8.88
N VAL A 23 -17.67 -7.47 -7.62
CA VAL A 23 -16.87 -6.99 -6.46
C VAL A 23 -15.60 -7.81 -6.21
N ASN A 24 -15.56 -9.03 -6.76
CA ASN A 24 -14.48 -9.98 -6.59
C ASN A 24 -13.34 -9.67 -7.57
N ASP A 25 -12.36 -8.87 -7.15
CA ASP A 25 -11.11 -8.68 -7.88
C ASP A 25 -10.11 -9.80 -7.52
N VAL A 26 -9.64 -10.53 -8.53
CA VAL A 26 -8.70 -11.66 -8.38
C VAL A 26 -7.38 -11.21 -7.73
N GLY A 27 -6.89 -10.01 -8.08
CA GLY A 27 -5.66 -9.46 -7.52
C GLY A 27 -5.76 -9.22 -6.02
N ILE A 28 -6.90 -8.70 -5.55
CA ILE A 28 -7.17 -8.53 -4.11
C ILE A 28 -7.36 -9.90 -3.44
N GLY A 29 -8.02 -10.83 -4.14
CA GLY A 29 -8.28 -12.20 -3.65
C GLY A 29 -7.02 -12.98 -3.25
N VAL A 30 -5.88 -12.73 -3.91
CA VAL A 30 -4.59 -13.38 -3.63
C VAL A 30 -4.11 -13.14 -2.19
N PHE A 31 -4.38 -11.95 -1.64
CA PHE A 31 -3.83 -11.54 -0.35
C PHE A 31 -4.76 -11.82 0.83
N LYS A 32 -6.04 -12.15 0.58
CA LYS A 32 -7.07 -12.31 1.64
C LYS A 32 -6.70 -13.31 2.75
N LYS A 33 -5.93 -14.36 2.42
CA LYS A 33 -5.57 -15.40 3.41
C LYS A 33 -4.49 -14.94 4.39
N LYS A 34 -3.57 -14.07 3.96
CA LYS A 34 -2.41 -13.63 4.73
C LYS A 34 -2.13 -12.15 4.42
N PRO A 35 -3.05 -11.25 4.80
CA PRO A 35 -3.04 -9.89 4.29
C PRO A 35 -1.81 -9.10 4.77
N TYR A 36 -1.41 -9.21 6.04
CA TYR A 36 -0.22 -8.51 6.57
C TYR A 36 1.07 -8.98 5.91
N ILE A 37 1.25 -10.30 5.76
CA ILE A 37 2.39 -10.88 5.03
C ILE A 37 2.43 -10.40 3.58
N GLY A 38 1.27 -10.37 2.93
CA GLY A 38 1.12 -9.86 1.57
C GLY A 38 1.56 -8.41 1.45
N LEU A 39 1.02 -7.56 2.31
CA LEU A 39 1.33 -6.13 2.33
C LEU A 39 2.81 -5.89 2.63
N THR A 40 3.35 -6.43 3.72
CA THR A 40 4.75 -6.16 4.10
C THR A 40 5.71 -6.64 3.03
N LYS A 41 5.50 -7.83 2.45
CA LYS A 41 6.35 -8.33 1.35
C LYS A 41 6.35 -7.41 0.15
N GLU A 42 5.18 -7.01 -0.33
CA GLU A 42 5.08 -6.19 -1.55
C GLU A 42 5.60 -4.77 -1.32
N ILE A 43 5.28 -4.15 -0.18
CA ILE A 43 5.78 -2.82 0.17
C ILE A 43 7.30 -2.82 0.34
N LEU A 44 7.81 -3.70 1.21
CA LEU A 44 9.22 -3.69 1.55
C LEU A 44 10.09 -4.11 0.37
N GLN A 45 9.63 -5.03 -0.49
CA GLN A 45 10.33 -5.36 -1.73
C GLN A 45 10.47 -4.12 -2.63
N ASN A 46 9.38 -3.39 -2.88
CA ASN A 46 9.41 -2.17 -3.70
C ASN A 46 10.39 -1.13 -3.15
N SER A 47 10.41 -0.93 -1.82
CA SER A 47 11.31 0.03 -1.19
C SER A 47 12.77 -0.44 -1.20
N THR A 48 13.05 -1.71 -0.89
CA THR A 48 14.42 -2.24 -0.85
C THR A 48 15.05 -2.45 -2.23
N ASP A 49 14.23 -2.54 -3.29
CA ASP A 49 14.71 -2.58 -4.69
C ASP A 49 15.03 -1.18 -5.23
N ALA A 50 14.67 -0.11 -4.50
CA ALA A 50 14.79 1.27 -4.93
C ALA A 50 15.60 2.18 -3.98
N PRO A 51 16.70 1.74 -3.34
CA PRO A 51 17.47 2.59 -2.43
C PRO A 51 18.09 3.78 -3.19
N ASP A 52 18.15 4.93 -2.53
CA ASP A 52 18.87 6.08 -3.06
C ASP A 52 20.39 5.83 -2.95
N ARG A 53 21.03 5.62 -4.10
CA ARG A 53 22.47 5.33 -4.20
C ARG A 53 23.35 6.56 -4.04
N THR A 54 22.76 7.76 -3.94
CA THR A 54 23.51 9.00 -3.68
C THR A 54 23.80 9.21 -2.19
N LEU A 55 23.06 8.50 -1.31
CA LEU A 55 23.27 8.53 0.13
C LEU A 55 24.56 7.78 0.53
N PRO A 56 25.15 8.11 1.70
CA PRO A 56 26.33 7.41 2.20
C PRO A 56 26.13 5.89 2.26
N GLU A 57 27.19 5.13 1.95
CA GLU A 57 27.18 3.67 2.06
C GLU A 57 26.79 3.23 3.48
N GLY A 58 25.93 2.21 3.57
CA GLY A 58 25.39 1.73 4.84
C GLY A 58 24.17 2.50 5.35
N THR A 59 23.68 3.51 4.63
CA THR A 59 22.39 4.14 4.95
C THR A 59 21.24 3.15 4.69
N PRO A 60 20.44 2.78 5.72
CA PRO A 60 19.35 1.84 5.54
C PRO A 60 18.17 2.49 4.79
N VAL A 61 17.46 1.69 4.00
CA VAL A 61 16.08 2.05 3.60
C VAL A 61 15.22 2.07 4.85
N ARG A 62 14.38 3.09 5.00
CA ARG A 62 13.46 3.17 6.14
C ARG A 62 12.02 3.09 5.64
N VAL A 63 11.20 2.26 6.27
CA VAL A 63 9.76 2.16 5.97
C VAL A 63 8.95 2.35 7.24
N ARG A 64 7.90 3.18 7.19
CA ARG A 64 6.98 3.44 8.30
C ARG A 64 5.57 3.03 7.93
N PHE A 65 4.96 2.17 8.74
CA PHE A 65 3.53 1.87 8.72
C PHE A 65 2.86 2.66 9.84
N GLU A 66 1.87 3.48 9.52
CA GLU A 66 1.24 4.39 10.48
C GLU A 66 -0.27 4.42 10.30
N LEU A 67 -1.01 4.20 11.38
CA LEU A 67 -2.43 4.52 11.40
C LEU A 67 -2.62 6.00 11.70
N ILE A 68 -3.09 6.75 10.71
CA ILE A 68 -3.45 8.16 10.85
C ILE A 68 -4.95 8.38 10.64
N TYR A 69 -5.44 9.53 11.10
CA TYR A 69 -6.82 9.95 10.93
C TYR A 69 -6.87 11.24 10.12
N ILE A 70 -7.35 11.14 8.88
CA ILE A 70 -7.42 12.28 7.94
C ILE A 70 -8.78 12.95 8.07
N ASP A 71 -8.83 14.28 8.01
CA ASP A 71 -10.10 15.00 7.88
C ASP A 71 -10.78 14.61 6.57
N ARG A 72 -12.05 14.19 6.66
CA ARG A 72 -12.83 13.76 5.51
C ARG A 72 -12.77 14.75 4.35
N ASP A 73 -12.81 16.04 4.65
CA ASP A 73 -12.85 17.10 3.64
C ASP A 73 -11.48 17.44 3.03
N ASP A 74 -10.39 16.92 3.60
CA ASP A 74 -9.08 16.97 2.94
C ASP A 74 -8.95 15.83 1.90
N ILE A 75 -9.83 14.82 1.89
CA ILE A 75 -9.86 13.76 0.88
C ILE A 75 -10.34 14.36 -0.46
N PRO A 76 -9.59 14.20 -1.55
CA PRO A 76 -9.96 14.75 -2.84
C PRO A 76 -11.24 14.12 -3.39
N ASP A 77 -12.12 14.96 -3.95
CA ASP A 77 -13.35 14.57 -4.65
C ASP A 77 -14.19 13.51 -3.88
N VAL A 78 -14.21 13.67 -2.55
CA VAL A 78 -14.81 12.72 -1.60
C VAL A 78 -16.31 12.52 -1.84
N GLU A 79 -17.03 13.56 -2.27
CA GLU A 79 -18.45 13.46 -2.63
C GLU A 79 -18.67 12.52 -3.82
N LYS A 80 -17.82 12.63 -4.85
CA LYS A 80 -17.88 11.75 -6.02
C LYS A 80 -17.56 10.32 -5.62
N LEU A 81 -16.51 10.11 -4.82
CA LEU A 81 -16.15 8.79 -4.33
C LEU A 81 -17.31 8.14 -3.54
N ASN A 82 -17.92 8.88 -2.62
CA ASN A 82 -19.07 8.41 -1.84
C ASN A 82 -20.26 8.05 -2.76
N SER A 83 -20.61 8.95 -3.68
CA SER A 83 -21.70 8.73 -4.65
C SER A 83 -21.48 7.49 -5.51
N VAL A 84 -20.26 7.27 -5.99
CA VAL A 84 -19.94 6.11 -6.85
C VAL A 84 -20.03 4.80 -6.07
N ILE A 85 -19.55 4.75 -4.82
CA ILE A 85 -19.69 3.56 -3.97
C ILE A 85 -21.18 3.17 -3.81
N HIS A 86 -22.05 4.16 -3.60
CA HIS A 86 -23.50 3.94 -3.53
C HIS A 86 -24.07 3.39 -4.84
N LYS A 87 -23.71 3.99 -5.97
CA LYS A 87 -24.14 3.51 -7.30
C LYS A 87 -23.65 2.10 -7.62
N CYS A 88 -22.45 1.72 -7.14
CA CYS A 88 -21.95 0.35 -7.25
C CYS A 88 -22.86 -0.65 -6.51
N TYR A 89 -23.28 -0.32 -5.29
CA TYR A 89 -24.22 -1.14 -4.53
C TYR A 89 -25.60 -1.20 -5.20
N GLU A 90 -26.13 -0.06 -5.65
CA GLU A 90 -27.41 0.01 -6.36
C GLU A 90 -27.44 -0.85 -7.64
N TYR A 91 -26.31 -0.96 -8.33
CA TYR A 91 -26.20 -1.76 -9.55
C TYR A 91 -26.07 -3.27 -9.28
N TYR A 92 -25.48 -3.66 -8.16
CA TYR A 92 -25.36 -5.06 -7.71
C TYR A 92 -25.87 -5.25 -6.26
N PRO A 93 -27.17 -5.08 -5.98
CA PRO A 93 -27.67 -5.05 -4.59
C PRO A 93 -27.88 -6.45 -3.99
N ASN A 94 -27.86 -7.51 -4.81
CA ASN A 94 -28.26 -8.87 -4.43
C ASN A 94 -27.11 -9.86 -4.53
N GLY A 95 -27.26 -11.02 -3.86
CA GLY A 95 -26.29 -12.12 -3.91
C GLY A 95 -24.98 -11.82 -3.18
N ASP A 96 -23.94 -12.61 -3.47
CA ASP A 96 -22.61 -12.46 -2.87
C ASP A 96 -21.98 -11.09 -3.16
N ASP A 97 -22.17 -10.56 -4.38
CA ASP A 97 -21.74 -9.21 -4.73
C ASP A 97 -22.42 -8.16 -3.85
N GLY A 98 -23.75 -8.25 -3.68
CA GLY A 98 -24.52 -7.32 -2.86
C GLY A 98 -24.12 -7.31 -1.39
N VAL A 99 -23.85 -8.47 -0.78
CA VAL A 99 -23.40 -8.56 0.62
C VAL A 99 -22.06 -7.83 0.79
N LYS A 100 -21.11 -8.06 -0.11
CA LYS A 100 -19.77 -7.43 -0.04
C LYS A 100 -19.82 -5.94 -0.37
N LEU A 101 -20.62 -5.54 -1.35
CA LEU A 101 -20.83 -4.12 -1.69
C LEU A 101 -21.55 -3.38 -0.58
N LYS A 102 -22.45 -4.04 0.16
CA LYS A 102 -23.07 -3.46 1.33
C LYS A 102 -22.03 -3.11 2.39
N THR A 103 -21.05 -3.98 2.66
CA THR A 103 -19.94 -3.67 3.56
C THR A 103 -19.14 -2.42 3.12
N ILE A 104 -18.89 -2.27 1.81
CA ILE A 104 -18.20 -1.10 1.26
C ILE A 104 -19.06 0.16 1.38
N GLN A 105 -20.37 0.06 1.12
CA GLN A 105 -21.32 1.15 1.31
C GLN A 105 -21.40 1.58 2.78
N ASP A 106 -21.51 0.63 3.71
CA ASP A 106 -21.59 0.94 5.15
C ASP A 106 -20.32 1.64 5.65
N ALA A 107 -19.14 1.31 5.08
CA ALA A 107 -17.91 2.04 5.34
C ALA A 107 -17.96 3.48 4.77
N ALA A 108 -18.51 3.65 3.56
CA ALA A 108 -18.69 4.98 2.96
C ALA A 108 -19.68 5.84 3.77
N ASP A 109 -20.78 5.26 4.25
CA ASP A 109 -21.73 5.92 5.14
C ASP A 109 -21.07 6.37 6.45
N ARG A 110 -20.21 5.51 7.01
CA ARG A 110 -19.51 5.80 8.25
C ARG A 110 -18.44 6.89 8.12
N TYR A 111 -17.69 6.88 7.01
CA TYR A 111 -16.48 7.68 6.90
C TYR A 111 -16.59 8.86 5.91
N LEU A 112 -17.45 8.77 4.90
CA LEU A 112 -17.50 9.74 3.79
C LEU A 112 -18.81 10.56 3.74
N ALA A 113 -19.90 10.07 4.34
CA ALA A 113 -21.21 10.72 4.23
C ALA A 113 -21.37 11.97 5.08
N GLN A 114 -20.55 12.15 6.12
CA GLN A 114 -20.60 13.31 7.02
C GLN A 114 -19.18 13.79 7.36
N PRO A 115 -19.00 15.07 7.74
CA PRO A 115 -17.72 15.55 8.25
C PRO A 115 -17.23 14.70 9.43
N GLY A 116 -15.94 14.40 9.43
CA GLY A 116 -15.34 13.52 10.43
C GLY A 116 -13.92 13.13 10.07
N LYS A 117 -13.42 12.10 10.73
CA LYS A 117 -12.09 11.54 10.52
C LYS A 117 -12.18 10.18 9.83
N VAL A 118 -11.37 9.99 8.80
CA VAL A 118 -11.24 8.72 8.08
C VAL A 118 -9.96 8.02 8.52
N PRO A 119 -10.02 6.75 8.97
CA PRO A 119 -8.82 6.00 9.32
C PRO A 119 -8.06 5.62 8.05
N VAL A 120 -6.75 5.85 8.06
CA VAL A 120 -5.87 5.61 6.92
C VAL A 120 -4.61 4.92 7.39
N LEU A 121 -4.27 3.79 6.77
CA LEU A 121 -2.93 3.25 6.89
C LEU A 121 -2.02 4.00 5.91
N LYS A 122 -1.18 4.87 6.46
CA LYS A 122 -0.13 5.57 5.75
C LYS A 122 1.12 4.71 5.78
N ILE A 123 1.67 4.43 4.61
CA ILE A 123 2.91 3.65 4.45
C ILE A 123 3.92 4.55 3.76
N SER A 124 5.01 4.85 4.45
CA SER A 124 6.01 5.81 3.99
C SER A 124 7.36 5.14 3.83
N ASP A 125 7.97 5.24 2.65
CA ASP A 125 9.40 4.93 2.50
C ASP A 125 10.28 6.19 2.45
N TYR A 126 11.53 6.01 2.88
CA TYR A 126 12.58 7.02 2.93
C TYR A 126 13.91 6.37 2.55
N ASN A 127 14.88 7.20 2.17
CA ASN A 127 16.18 6.78 1.66
C ASN A 127 16.03 5.90 0.39
N THR A 128 14.96 6.14 -0.37
CA THR A 128 14.65 5.52 -1.66
C THR A 128 14.71 6.57 -2.77
N THR A 129 14.65 6.15 -4.03
CA THR A 129 14.61 7.08 -5.16
C THR A 129 13.28 7.86 -5.28
N GLY A 130 12.25 7.46 -4.53
CA GLY A 130 10.85 7.72 -4.92
C GLY A 130 10.47 6.98 -6.21
N LEU A 131 9.25 7.24 -6.71
CA LEU A 131 8.74 6.67 -7.96
C LEU A 131 9.06 7.59 -9.14
N CYS A 132 10.29 7.50 -9.66
CA CYS A 132 10.73 8.27 -10.84
C CYS A 132 9.90 7.99 -12.11
N GLY A 133 9.89 8.97 -13.01
CA GLY A 133 9.24 8.90 -14.32
C GLY A 133 7.74 9.15 -14.23
N VAL A 134 7.35 10.20 -13.51
CA VAL A 134 5.93 10.53 -13.22
C VAL A 134 5.12 10.87 -14.48
N LEU A 135 5.80 11.39 -15.51
CA LEU A 135 5.21 11.72 -16.83
C LEU A 135 5.46 10.65 -17.90
N ALA A 136 6.16 9.55 -17.57
CA ALA A 136 6.40 8.49 -18.53
C ALA A 136 5.10 7.75 -18.87
N GLU A 137 4.87 7.51 -20.16
CA GLU A 137 3.68 6.80 -20.65
C GLU A 137 3.57 5.38 -20.09
N LYS A 138 4.70 4.67 -20.03
CA LYS A 138 4.83 3.30 -19.52
C LYS A 138 6.27 3.01 -19.10
N GLY A 139 6.48 1.92 -18.37
CA GLY A 139 7.82 1.43 -18.06
C GLY A 139 8.47 2.08 -16.84
N SER A 140 7.91 3.16 -16.31
CA SER A 140 8.46 3.83 -15.13
C SER A 140 7.97 3.17 -13.84
N LYS A 141 8.64 3.47 -12.72
CA LYS A 141 8.21 3.00 -11.40
C LYS A 141 6.83 3.58 -11.05
N TRP A 142 6.59 4.85 -11.40
CA TRP A 142 5.29 5.50 -11.22
C TRP A 142 4.18 4.85 -12.07
N SER A 143 4.39 4.75 -13.38
CA SER A 143 3.38 4.19 -14.30
C SER A 143 3.10 2.72 -13.97
N GLY A 144 4.14 1.94 -13.67
CA GLY A 144 4.03 0.52 -13.30
C GLY A 144 3.16 0.26 -12.07
N LEU A 145 3.28 1.09 -11.04
CA LEU A 145 2.52 0.97 -9.80
C LEU A 145 1.09 1.50 -9.97
N VAL A 146 0.95 2.72 -10.49
CA VAL A 146 -0.32 3.47 -10.44
C VAL A 146 -1.18 3.23 -11.68
N ARG A 147 -0.58 3.21 -12.88
CA ARG A 147 -1.30 3.27 -14.16
C ARG A 147 -1.39 1.94 -14.92
N GLU A 148 -0.39 1.09 -14.79
CA GLU A 148 -0.32 -0.16 -15.55
C GLU A 148 -1.02 -1.30 -14.79
N ARG A 149 -1.60 -2.25 -15.53
CA ARG A 149 -2.17 -3.50 -15.00
C ARG A 149 -1.68 -4.66 -15.87
N SER A 150 -1.26 -5.76 -15.23
CA SER A 150 -0.75 -6.97 -15.91
C SER A 150 0.44 -6.75 -16.85
N ALA A 151 1.12 -5.60 -16.77
CA ALA A 151 2.38 -5.35 -17.42
C ALA A 151 3.52 -5.66 -16.45
N THR A 152 4.49 -6.45 -16.90
CA THR A 152 5.74 -6.71 -16.17
C THR A 152 6.88 -5.98 -16.86
N ASN A 153 7.29 -4.86 -16.28
CA ASN A 153 8.50 -4.14 -16.68
C ASN A 153 9.69 -4.67 -15.89
N LYS A 154 10.04 -5.95 -16.08
CA LYS A 154 11.18 -6.57 -15.39
C LYS A 154 12.38 -6.63 -16.32
N THR A 155 13.29 -5.68 -16.18
CA THR A 155 14.65 -5.80 -16.73
C THR A 155 15.54 -6.51 -15.70
N GLY A 156 15.76 -7.82 -15.89
CA GLY A 156 16.85 -8.61 -15.29
C GLY A 156 16.96 -8.67 -13.76
N GLY A 157 16.68 -9.84 -13.16
CA GLY A 157 17.15 -10.20 -11.79
C GLY A 157 16.12 -10.09 -10.65
N SER A 158 15.00 -9.40 -10.82
CA SER A 158 13.95 -9.27 -9.81
C SER A 158 12.99 -10.48 -9.82
N SER A 159 13.28 -11.48 -8.97
CA SER A 159 12.41 -12.65 -8.80
C SER A 159 11.07 -12.27 -8.15
N GLY A 160 9.96 -12.75 -8.73
CA GLY A 160 8.65 -12.81 -8.04
C GLY A 160 7.68 -11.64 -8.28
N SER A 161 6.42 -11.99 -8.54
CA SER A 161 5.22 -11.16 -8.76
C SER A 161 4.83 -10.85 -10.22
N PHE A 162 3.68 -11.40 -10.63
CA PHE A 162 2.97 -11.19 -11.90
C PHE A 162 2.28 -9.80 -11.95
N GLY A 163 2.90 -8.78 -11.35
CA GLY A 163 2.30 -7.44 -11.24
C GLY A 163 1.06 -7.35 -10.33
N VAL A 164 0.81 -8.38 -9.50
CA VAL A 164 -0.32 -8.43 -8.55
C VAL A 164 -0.03 -7.71 -7.23
N GLY A 165 1.23 -7.43 -6.91
CA GLY A 165 1.65 -6.81 -5.65
C GLY A 165 0.96 -5.49 -5.32
N LYS A 166 0.67 -4.68 -6.34
CA LYS A 166 -0.06 -3.40 -6.22
C LYS A 166 -1.48 -3.52 -5.66
N PHE A 167 -2.05 -4.73 -5.61
CA PHE A 167 -3.36 -4.98 -5.01
C PHE A 167 -3.29 -5.26 -3.51
N ALA A 168 -2.11 -5.51 -2.92
CA ALA A 168 -1.97 -5.80 -1.50
C ALA A 168 -2.54 -4.68 -0.61
N PRO A 169 -2.29 -3.38 -0.86
CA PRO A 169 -2.89 -2.29 -0.09
C PRO A 169 -4.43 -2.27 -0.16
N PHE A 170 -5.03 -2.67 -1.29
CA PHE A 170 -6.49 -2.69 -1.44
C PHE A 170 -7.18 -3.76 -0.57
N THR A 171 -6.45 -4.75 -0.07
CA THR A 171 -6.97 -5.71 0.92
C THR A 171 -7.31 -5.04 2.25
N PHE A 172 -6.64 -3.94 2.56
CA PHE A 172 -6.78 -3.16 3.79
C PHE A 172 -7.63 -1.90 3.61
N SER A 173 -8.15 -1.65 2.40
CA SER A 173 -9.04 -0.52 2.13
C SER A 173 -10.49 -0.98 2.08
N THR A 174 -11.25 -0.68 3.13
CA THR A 174 -12.70 -0.92 3.12
C THR A 174 -13.42 -0.05 2.09
N LEU A 175 -12.87 1.13 1.79
CA LEU A 175 -13.35 2.07 0.77
C LEU A 175 -12.81 1.79 -0.63
N ARG A 176 -12.06 0.69 -0.81
CA ARG A 176 -11.46 0.27 -2.09
C ARG A 176 -10.63 1.36 -2.80
N THR A 177 -10.01 2.24 -2.03
CA THR A 177 -9.33 3.44 -2.55
C THR A 177 -7.96 3.59 -1.91
N VAL A 178 -6.96 3.81 -2.75
CA VAL A 178 -5.57 4.04 -2.33
C VAL A 178 -5.05 5.29 -3.02
N PHE A 179 -4.40 6.18 -2.26
CA PHE A 179 -3.67 7.32 -2.83
C PHE A 179 -2.17 7.08 -2.77
N TYR A 180 -1.47 7.60 -3.77
CA TYR A 180 -0.01 7.55 -3.87
C TYR A 180 0.49 8.98 -3.94
N SER A 181 1.53 9.30 -3.16
CA SER A 181 2.25 10.57 -3.23
C SER A 181 3.74 10.27 -3.30
N THR A 182 4.47 10.90 -4.22
CA THR A 182 5.91 10.72 -4.30
C THR A 182 6.61 12.05 -4.48
N LYS A 183 7.81 12.14 -3.91
CA LYS A 183 8.84 13.11 -4.27
C LYS A 183 10.09 12.32 -4.65
N THR A 184 10.65 12.59 -5.81
CA THR A 184 11.74 11.75 -6.36
C THR A 184 13.10 12.44 -6.21
N VAL A 185 14.17 11.65 -6.37
CA VAL A 185 15.55 12.18 -6.46
C VAL A 185 15.76 13.10 -7.66
N ASP A 186 14.93 12.97 -8.70
CA ASP A 186 14.92 13.84 -9.89
C ASP A 186 14.11 15.13 -9.68
N ASN A 187 13.70 15.40 -8.43
CA ASN A 187 12.86 16.54 -8.02
C ASN A 187 11.50 16.57 -8.74
N GLU A 188 10.98 15.39 -9.10
CA GLU A 188 9.61 15.22 -9.55
C GLU A 188 8.69 15.06 -8.34
N SER A 189 7.44 15.50 -8.46
CA SER A 189 6.39 15.24 -7.48
C SER A 189 5.13 14.77 -8.18
N ALA A 190 4.41 13.83 -7.58
CA ALA A 190 3.15 13.36 -8.13
C ALA A 190 2.24 12.82 -7.03
N PHE A 191 0.96 13.18 -7.10
CA PHE A 191 -0.11 12.62 -6.28
C PHE A 191 -1.27 12.11 -7.15
N GLN A 192 -1.69 10.88 -6.91
CA GLN A 192 -2.75 10.24 -7.70
C GLN A 192 -3.50 9.20 -6.85
N GLY A 193 -4.83 9.20 -6.97
CA GLY A 193 -5.71 8.26 -6.31
C GLY A 193 -6.20 7.18 -7.26
N LYS A 194 -6.39 5.97 -6.74
CA LYS A 194 -6.96 4.84 -7.49
C LYS A 194 -8.05 4.16 -6.68
N ALA A 195 -9.24 4.11 -7.24
CA ALA A 195 -10.39 3.37 -6.69
C ALA A 195 -10.62 2.09 -7.52
N LEU A 196 -10.82 0.95 -6.84
CA LEU A 196 -11.12 -0.34 -7.45
C LEU A 196 -12.48 -0.86 -6.98
N LEU A 197 -13.53 -0.41 -7.65
CA LEU A 197 -14.93 -0.70 -7.33
C LEU A 197 -15.49 -1.75 -8.31
N THR A 198 -16.77 -1.62 -8.66
CA THR A 198 -17.49 -2.47 -9.62
C THR A 198 -18.03 -1.63 -10.77
N THR A 199 -18.48 -2.28 -11.84
CA THR A 199 -19.31 -1.59 -12.84
C THR A 199 -20.52 -0.98 -12.15
N PHE A 200 -20.83 0.27 -12.48
CA PHE A 200 -22.01 0.98 -11.99
C PHE A 200 -22.68 1.76 -13.11
N LYS A 201 -23.85 2.33 -12.83
CA LYS A 201 -24.59 3.16 -13.77
C LYS A 201 -24.65 4.60 -13.27
N GLU A 202 -24.37 5.54 -14.15
CA GLU A 202 -24.45 6.98 -13.89
C GLU A 202 -25.10 7.66 -15.09
N GLU A 203 -26.19 8.40 -14.86
CA GLU A 203 -26.91 9.14 -15.90
C GLU A 203 -27.31 8.28 -17.11
N GLY A 204 -27.69 7.02 -16.88
CA GLY A 204 -28.05 6.10 -17.96
C GLY A 204 -26.87 5.34 -18.57
N ILE A 205 -25.64 5.76 -18.32
CA ILE A 205 -24.41 5.23 -18.92
C ILE A 205 -23.73 4.25 -17.95
N LEU A 206 -23.26 3.11 -18.46
CA LEU A 206 -22.44 2.18 -17.67
C LEU A 206 -21.01 2.72 -17.57
N LYS A 207 -20.46 2.71 -16.36
CA LYS A 207 -19.11 3.17 -16.05
C LYS A 207 -18.20 2.00 -15.68
N ASN A 208 -16.92 2.17 -15.96
CA ASN A 208 -15.88 1.20 -15.63
C ASN A 208 -15.63 1.16 -14.12
N ASN A 209 -15.03 0.07 -13.64
CA ASN A 209 -14.86 -0.19 -12.21
C ASN A 209 -13.63 0.49 -11.59
N ILE A 210 -12.74 1.02 -12.43
CA ILE A 210 -11.51 1.71 -12.01
C ILE A 210 -11.76 3.22 -12.05
N GLY A 211 -11.57 3.85 -10.89
CA GLY A 211 -11.52 5.31 -10.78
C GLY A 211 -10.08 5.79 -10.66
N LEU A 212 -9.72 6.85 -11.38
CA LEU A 212 -8.43 7.52 -11.27
C LEU A 212 -8.65 8.97 -10.84
N PHE A 213 -8.07 9.39 -9.71
CA PHE A 213 -8.05 10.81 -9.34
C PHE A 213 -6.91 11.52 -10.06
N ALA A 214 -7.25 12.45 -10.94
CA ALA A 214 -6.30 13.03 -11.89
C ALA A 214 -6.74 14.43 -12.39
N ASP A 215 -5.84 15.11 -13.10
CA ASP A 215 -6.12 16.36 -13.81
C ASP A 215 -7.03 16.10 -15.01
N THR A 216 -8.25 16.60 -14.95
CA THR A 216 -9.25 16.48 -16.02
C THR A 216 -8.96 17.36 -17.24
N THR A 217 -8.03 18.32 -17.11
CA THR A 217 -7.60 19.18 -18.22
C THR A 217 -6.42 18.60 -19.00
N SER A 218 -5.79 17.54 -18.49
CA SER A 218 -4.77 16.78 -19.21
C SER A 218 -5.41 15.72 -20.11
N GLU A 219 -4.94 15.62 -21.35
CA GLU A 219 -5.34 14.54 -22.28
C GLU A 219 -5.03 13.14 -21.73
N ASN A 220 -4.00 13.03 -20.89
CA ASN A 220 -3.54 11.77 -20.32
C ASN A 220 -4.05 11.51 -18.91
N TYR A 221 -4.90 12.37 -18.34
CA TYR A 221 -5.32 12.30 -16.94
C TYR A 221 -4.11 12.15 -16.00
N ASP A 222 -3.21 13.14 -16.08
CA ASP A 222 -1.98 13.15 -15.30
C ASP A 222 -2.25 13.29 -13.80
N ALA A 223 -1.26 12.89 -13.00
CA ALA A 223 -1.27 13.09 -11.56
C ALA A 223 -1.27 14.58 -11.19
N VAL A 224 -1.55 14.90 -9.93
CA VAL A 224 -1.29 16.24 -9.39
C VAL A 224 0.23 16.40 -9.25
N LEU A 225 0.85 17.17 -10.13
CA LEU A 225 2.31 17.30 -10.21
C LEU A 225 2.87 18.45 -9.35
N ASN A 226 2.05 19.46 -9.08
CA ASN A 226 2.42 20.61 -8.28
C ASN A 226 2.14 20.34 -6.79
N PRO A 227 3.16 20.32 -5.90
CA PRO A 227 2.96 20.10 -4.48
C PRO A 227 1.98 21.08 -3.81
N ASP A 228 1.91 22.32 -4.28
CA ASP A 228 1.01 23.33 -3.72
C ASP A 228 -0.48 23.02 -4.00
N ASP A 229 -0.75 22.18 -4.98
CA ASP A 229 -2.09 21.70 -5.34
C ASP A 229 -2.49 20.41 -4.57
N ILE A 230 -1.62 19.91 -3.68
CA ILE A 230 -1.84 18.70 -2.88
C ILE A 230 -2.17 19.10 -1.44
N ALA A 231 -3.23 18.52 -0.86
CA ALA A 231 -3.54 18.79 0.54
C ALA A 231 -2.34 18.42 1.45
N PRO A 232 -2.00 19.22 2.47
CA PRO A 232 -0.79 19.02 3.28
C PRO A 232 -0.61 17.62 3.85
N VAL A 233 -1.71 16.94 4.20
CA VAL A 233 -1.70 15.56 4.73
C VAL A 233 -1.19 14.52 3.71
N PHE A 234 -1.36 14.80 2.41
CA PHE A 234 -0.91 13.96 1.30
C PHE A 234 0.39 14.46 0.65
N CYS A 235 0.86 15.66 1.00
CA CYS A 235 2.04 16.25 0.40
C CYS A 235 3.33 15.61 0.95
N ARG A 236 4.24 15.28 0.02
CA ARG A 236 5.55 14.68 0.31
C ARG A 236 6.63 15.76 0.32
N ASN A 237 7.25 15.99 1.48
CA ASN A 237 8.31 16.99 1.62
C ASN A 237 9.72 16.41 1.48
N GLU A 238 9.89 15.12 1.81
CA GLU A 238 11.13 14.37 1.68
C GLU A 238 11.04 13.35 0.54
N VAL A 239 12.19 13.01 -0.05
CA VAL A 239 12.28 12.03 -1.13
C VAL A 239 11.80 10.66 -0.65
N GLY A 240 10.94 10.04 -1.46
CA GLY A 240 10.35 8.72 -1.27
C GLY A 240 8.89 8.67 -1.72
N THR A 241 8.16 7.66 -1.27
CA THR A 241 6.76 7.39 -1.61
C THR A 241 5.88 7.15 -0.39
N ASP A 242 4.75 7.87 -0.32
CA ASP A 242 3.63 7.58 0.57
C ASP A 242 2.55 6.79 -0.18
N ILE A 243 1.99 5.81 0.52
CA ILE A 243 0.78 5.09 0.15
C ILE A 243 -0.25 5.31 1.25
N PHE A 244 -1.43 5.79 0.89
CA PHE A 244 -2.53 6.06 1.81
C PHE A 244 -3.67 5.08 1.52
N VAL A 245 -3.84 4.08 2.38
CA VAL A 245 -4.89 3.08 2.27
C VAL A 245 -6.13 3.57 2.99
N LEU A 246 -7.13 4.01 2.22
CA LEU A 246 -8.30 4.70 2.77
C LEU A 246 -9.28 3.73 3.43
N GLY A 247 -9.79 4.07 4.62
CA GLY A 247 -10.73 3.23 5.35
C GLY A 247 -10.05 1.99 5.95
N PHE A 248 -8.88 2.18 6.56
CA PHE A 248 -8.16 1.10 7.23
C PHE A 248 -8.85 0.73 8.55
N GLU A 249 -9.62 -0.35 8.52
CA GLU A 249 -10.20 -0.94 9.73
C GLU A 249 -9.21 -1.97 10.28
N LYS A 250 -8.49 -1.55 11.32
CA LYS A 250 -7.41 -2.35 11.92
C LYS A 250 -7.95 -3.55 12.71
N ASP A 251 -7.17 -4.63 12.69
CA ASP A 251 -7.28 -5.69 13.69
C ASP A 251 -6.67 -5.23 15.03
N GLN A 252 -7.01 -5.91 16.12
CA GLN A 252 -6.50 -5.55 17.44
C GLN A 252 -4.97 -5.65 17.53
N ASP A 253 -4.38 -6.62 16.85
CA ASP A 253 -2.96 -6.95 16.84
C ASP A 253 -2.26 -6.58 15.51
N TRP A 254 -2.80 -5.62 14.78
CA TRP A 254 -2.27 -5.25 13.45
C TRP A 254 -0.80 -4.83 13.49
N MET A 255 -0.36 -4.19 14.58
CA MET A 255 1.02 -3.73 14.74
C MET A 255 1.96 -4.92 14.90
N GLU A 256 1.57 -5.89 15.72
CA GLU A 256 2.29 -7.14 15.98
C GLU A 256 2.32 -8.00 14.72
N GLN A 257 1.18 -8.21 14.04
CA GLN A 257 1.13 -8.96 12.78
C GLN A 257 2.01 -8.33 11.70
N THR A 258 2.05 -7.00 11.61
CA THR A 258 2.94 -6.26 10.71
C THR A 258 4.41 -6.49 11.10
N ALA A 259 4.77 -6.30 12.37
CA ALA A 259 6.13 -6.45 12.87
C ALA A 259 6.68 -7.89 12.71
N ILE A 260 5.87 -8.89 13.04
CA ILE A 260 6.20 -10.32 12.84
C ILE A 260 6.45 -10.59 11.35
N SER A 261 5.57 -10.08 10.48
CA SER A 261 5.72 -10.26 9.02
C SER A 261 6.97 -9.55 8.48
N VAL A 262 7.31 -8.37 9.01
CA VAL A 262 8.55 -7.64 8.67
C VAL A 262 9.77 -8.49 9.02
N ILE A 263 9.85 -8.96 10.27
CA ILE A 263 11.00 -9.72 10.75
C ILE A 263 11.11 -11.04 9.99
N GLU A 264 10.03 -11.78 9.84
CA GLU A 264 10.03 -13.10 9.20
C GLU A 264 10.52 -13.06 7.75
N TYR A 265 10.09 -12.07 6.97
CA TYR A 265 10.38 -12.01 5.54
C TYR A 265 11.56 -11.11 5.16
N PHE A 266 11.98 -10.19 6.02
CA PHE A 266 13.09 -9.27 5.76
C PHE A 266 14.22 -9.37 6.79
N PHE A 267 14.22 -10.44 7.61
CA PHE A 267 15.24 -10.76 8.62
C PHE A 267 16.67 -10.41 8.14
N TYR A 268 17.08 -10.94 6.99
CA TYR A 268 18.45 -10.78 6.52
C TYR A 268 18.79 -9.33 6.12
N SER A 269 17.82 -8.60 5.53
CA SER A 269 18.02 -7.20 5.15
C SER A 269 18.22 -6.32 6.39
N ILE A 270 17.40 -6.55 7.42
CA ILE A 270 17.49 -5.85 8.71
C ILE A 270 18.78 -6.24 9.45
N PHE A 271 19.10 -7.53 9.49
CA PHE A 271 20.33 -8.05 10.09
C PHE A 271 21.60 -7.44 9.48
N LYS A 272 21.60 -7.20 8.16
CA LYS A 272 22.70 -6.53 7.45
C LYS A 272 22.73 -5.01 7.64
N GLY A 273 21.71 -4.42 8.28
CA GLY A 273 21.59 -2.97 8.44
C GLY A 273 21.12 -2.24 7.17
N ASN A 274 20.49 -2.94 6.24
CA ASN A 274 20.01 -2.36 4.98
C ASN A 274 18.55 -1.87 5.05
N LEU A 275 17.80 -2.29 6.07
CA LEU A 275 16.39 -1.97 6.25
C LEU A 275 16.09 -1.69 7.72
N GLU A 276 15.35 -0.61 7.96
CA GLU A 276 14.71 -0.29 9.23
C GLU A 276 13.22 -0.10 9.02
N VAL A 277 12.41 -0.63 9.94
CA VAL A 277 10.95 -0.53 9.85
C VAL A 277 10.39 0.01 11.15
N THR A 278 9.40 0.89 11.04
CA THR A 278 8.66 1.41 12.18
C THR A 278 7.16 1.21 11.97
N VAL A 279 6.46 0.73 12.98
CA VAL A 279 4.99 0.56 12.98
C VAL A 279 4.42 1.42 14.11
N THR A 280 3.43 2.25 13.80
CA THR A 280 2.97 3.32 14.70
C THR A 280 1.45 3.44 14.77
N GLU A 281 0.92 3.58 15.99
CA GLU A 281 -0.47 3.93 16.28
C GLU A 281 -0.54 4.87 17.49
N GLY A 282 -0.82 6.15 17.27
CA GLY A 282 -0.80 7.15 18.34
C GLY A 282 0.57 7.18 19.02
N ASP A 283 0.61 6.94 20.34
CA ASP A 283 1.85 6.90 21.13
C ASP A 283 2.55 5.53 21.08
N ASN A 284 1.91 4.49 20.54
CA ASN A 284 2.51 3.17 20.43
C ASN A 284 3.45 3.10 19.22
N VAL A 285 4.67 2.63 19.45
CA VAL A 285 5.73 2.55 18.44
C VAL A 285 6.45 1.21 18.55
N ILE A 286 6.53 0.49 17.44
CA ILE A 286 7.39 -0.68 17.27
C ILE A 286 8.46 -0.32 16.23
N THR A 287 9.73 -0.30 16.65
CA THR A 287 10.86 -0.01 15.76
C THR A 287 11.74 -1.24 15.63
N ILE A 288 12.06 -1.62 14.39
CA ILE A 288 12.80 -2.82 14.05
C ILE A 288 14.02 -2.39 13.24
N THR A 289 15.21 -2.57 13.82
CA THR A 289 16.50 -2.14 13.28
C THR A 289 17.52 -3.24 13.44
N GLN A 290 18.70 -3.09 12.84
CA GLN A 290 19.82 -3.98 13.10
C GLN A 290 20.16 -4.06 14.59
N GLY A 291 20.13 -2.92 15.30
CA GLY A 291 20.60 -2.81 16.68
C GLY A 291 19.71 -3.52 17.71
N ASN A 292 18.41 -3.68 17.42
CA ASN A 292 17.45 -4.31 18.34
C ASN A 292 16.80 -5.58 17.78
N LEU A 293 17.24 -6.07 16.62
CA LEU A 293 16.62 -7.21 15.94
C LEU A 293 16.51 -8.46 16.85
N GLY A 294 17.56 -8.77 17.61
CA GLY A 294 17.55 -9.90 18.54
C GLY A 294 16.51 -9.79 19.64
N GLU A 295 16.37 -8.61 20.24
CA GLU A 295 15.37 -8.33 21.28
C GLU A 295 13.95 -8.45 20.73
N MET A 296 13.71 -7.87 19.54
CA MET A 296 12.42 -7.98 18.85
C MET A 296 12.08 -9.42 18.50
N ILE A 297 13.06 -10.22 18.06
CA ILE A 297 12.86 -11.65 17.77
C ILE A 297 12.43 -12.40 19.02
N THR A 298 13.10 -12.19 20.15
CA THR A 298 12.73 -12.82 21.42
C THR A 298 11.34 -12.39 21.90
N PHE A 299 11.03 -11.09 21.81
CA PHE A 299 9.71 -10.58 22.18
C PHE A 299 8.60 -11.24 21.34
N PHE A 300 8.76 -11.27 20.01
CA PHE A 300 7.75 -11.87 19.14
C PHE A 300 7.74 -13.41 19.18
N GLU A 301 8.83 -14.08 19.55
CA GLU A 301 8.83 -15.53 19.82
C GLU A 301 7.86 -15.86 20.97
N GLN A 302 7.88 -15.06 22.04
CA GLN A 302 6.94 -15.18 23.16
C GLN A 302 5.51 -14.85 22.74
N TYR A 303 5.32 -13.72 22.05
CA TYR A 303 4.00 -13.30 21.55
C TYR A 303 3.35 -14.40 20.69
N CYS A 304 4.08 -14.95 19.71
CA CYS A 304 3.57 -16.01 18.84
C CYS A 304 3.24 -17.29 19.62
N ALA A 305 4.04 -17.66 20.62
CA ALA A 305 3.77 -18.83 21.45
C ALA A 305 2.47 -18.70 22.29
N GLU A 306 2.12 -17.48 22.69
CA GLU A 306 0.91 -17.19 23.46
C GLU A 306 -0.33 -17.00 22.58
N HIS A 307 -0.20 -16.27 21.48
CA HIS A 307 -1.34 -15.75 20.70
C HIS A 307 -1.54 -16.46 19.35
N MET A 308 -0.50 -17.13 18.82
CA MET A 308 -0.52 -17.73 17.48
C MET A 308 -0.24 -19.24 17.47
N LYS A 309 -0.20 -19.91 18.62
CA LYS A 309 0.14 -21.34 18.74
C LYS A 309 -0.75 -22.28 17.92
N ASP A 310 -2.00 -21.88 17.69
CA ASP A 310 -3.00 -22.69 16.98
C ASP A 310 -3.08 -22.33 15.48
N ASP A 311 -2.32 -21.34 15.00
CA ASP A 311 -2.23 -20.99 13.58
C ASP A 311 -1.31 -21.96 12.84
N VAL A 312 -1.90 -23.01 12.28
CA VAL A 312 -1.18 -24.01 11.45
C VAL A 312 -0.70 -23.46 10.11
N THR A 313 -1.11 -22.25 9.73
CA THR A 313 -0.77 -21.67 8.43
C THR A 313 0.49 -20.82 8.49
N PHE A 314 0.91 -20.37 9.67
CA PHE A 314 2.07 -19.51 9.86
C PHE A 314 3.05 -20.12 10.86
N GLN A 315 4.34 -20.01 10.56
CA GLN A 315 5.40 -20.41 11.47
C GLN A 315 6.40 -19.27 11.53
N TYR A 316 6.68 -18.79 12.74
CA TYR A 316 7.69 -17.76 12.97
C TYR A 316 9.07 -18.43 13.07
N THR A 317 9.88 -18.28 12.03
CA THR A 317 11.18 -18.97 11.89
C THR A 317 12.38 -18.08 12.17
N ALA A 318 12.19 -16.76 12.29
CA ALA A 318 13.24 -15.81 12.66
C ALA A 318 14.09 -16.22 13.89
N PRO A 319 13.53 -16.80 14.98
CA PRO A 319 14.33 -17.27 16.10
C PRO A 319 15.35 -18.36 15.73
N VAL A 320 15.02 -19.22 14.76
CA VAL A 320 15.92 -20.28 14.27
C VAL A 320 17.09 -19.66 13.49
N TYR A 321 16.80 -18.70 12.61
CA TYR A 321 17.84 -17.98 11.87
C TYR A 321 18.76 -17.18 12.79
N TRP A 322 18.20 -16.52 13.80
CA TRP A 322 18.97 -15.79 14.80
C TRP A 322 19.92 -16.72 15.58
N LYS A 323 19.41 -17.85 16.09
CA LYS A 323 20.22 -18.87 16.78
C LYS A 323 21.33 -19.42 15.89
N LEU A 324 21.08 -19.59 14.59
CA LEU A 324 22.10 -20.06 13.63
C LEU A 324 23.25 -19.06 13.45
N LEU A 325 22.94 -17.76 13.35
CA LEU A 325 23.93 -16.72 13.09
C LEU A 325 24.74 -16.33 14.35
N TYR A 326 24.14 -16.39 15.54
CA TYR A 326 24.78 -16.03 16.80
C TYR A 326 25.23 -17.24 17.65
N GLY A 327 24.85 -18.45 17.26
CA GLY A 327 25.30 -19.67 17.93
C GLY A 327 26.77 -19.95 17.68
N SER A 328 27.39 -20.76 18.54
CA SER A 328 28.78 -21.20 18.43
C SER A 328 29.02 -22.23 17.31
N HIS A 329 28.14 -22.30 16.31
CA HIS A 329 28.21 -23.26 15.22
C HIS A 329 29.35 -22.87 14.26
N LYS A 330 30.12 -23.87 13.78
CA LYS A 330 31.10 -23.64 12.71
C LYS A 330 30.34 -23.31 11.43
N VAL A 331 30.28 -22.02 11.07
CA VAL A 331 29.85 -21.60 9.73
C VAL A 331 30.74 -22.32 8.71
N ILE A 332 30.13 -23.08 7.80
CA ILE A 332 30.85 -23.66 6.67
C ILE A 332 31.31 -22.47 5.80
N LYS A 333 32.58 -22.09 5.94
CA LYS A 333 33.20 -20.98 5.20
C LYS A 333 33.71 -21.40 3.82
N GLU A 334 33.58 -22.68 3.47
CA GLU A 334 33.99 -23.17 2.16
C GLU A 334 32.97 -22.73 1.11
N HIS A 335 33.47 -22.15 0.02
CA HIS A 335 32.65 -21.84 -1.13
C HIS A 335 32.00 -23.12 -1.65
N PHE A 336 30.71 -23.07 -1.96
CA PHE A 336 30.08 -24.12 -2.76
C PHE A 336 30.74 -24.10 -4.14
N ILE A 337 31.59 -25.11 -4.38
CA ILE A 337 32.11 -25.41 -5.71
C ILE A 337 30.97 -26.15 -6.42
N TYR A 338 30.32 -25.47 -7.36
CA TYR A 338 29.32 -26.06 -8.24
C TYR A 338 29.96 -26.78 -9.42
#